data_AF-A0A3B8IU15-F1
#
_entry.id   AF-A0A3B8IU15-F1
#
_cell.length_a   1.000
_cell.length_b   1.000
_cell.length_c   1.000
_cell.angle_alpha   90.00
_cell.angle_beta   90.00
_cell.angle_gamma   90.00
#
_symmetry.space_group_name_H-M   'P 1'
#
loop_
_entity.id
_entity.type
_entity.pdbx_description
1 polymer ?
#
loop_
_entity_poly.entity_id
_entity_poly.type
_entity_poly.pdbx_seq_one_letter_code
_entity_poly.pdbx_strand_id
1 'polypeptide(L)'
;MYSGLAPDASFYLARTEHGTNEYRGEQDNWIAALEWLDSLGVRLVNCSLGYSYGFDDPEENYLPEEMDGRTKIAKAVQLAAEEKGMILVISQGNEGNDLTWQYLSTPAEAPGVISVGATNFRVWTRAGYSGKGPDFLEVVKPDVSVYSTSGTSFSAPVVAGIVAGMLQQDSTLLPAQVQAYLQASGHSVALPNNYVGYGVPDCGKLLVMMQQPIDSIAWPECATVDVSDLDGLEFKLVLADYGFDGETSLARYHLKADRRTVLAERAYAPGMLTETLFLSRSKAEIAYSALVSQTGTCALLTWPQIETESEEGN
;
A
#
# COMPACT_ATOMS: atom_id res chain seq x y z
N MET A 1 -13.97 -27.03 7.75
CA MET A 1 -12.91 -26.79 8.73
C MET A 1 -12.29 -25.45 8.37
N TYR A 2 -12.28 -24.48 9.28
CA TYR A 2 -11.58 -23.22 9.08
C TYR A 2 -10.16 -23.37 9.61
N SER A 3 -9.16 -22.92 8.85
CA SER A 3 -7.76 -22.90 9.26
C SER A 3 -7.21 -21.49 9.05
N GLY A 4 -6.41 -21.02 10.00
CA GLY A 4 -5.59 -19.83 9.79
C GLY A 4 -4.44 -20.11 8.82
N LEU A 5 -3.69 -19.05 8.48
CA LEU A 5 -2.57 -19.13 7.53
C LEU A 5 -1.27 -19.64 8.16
N ALA A 6 -1.15 -19.57 9.49
CA ALA A 6 -0.01 -20.09 10.24
C ALA A 6 -0.51 -21.01 11.39
N PRO A 7 -1.08 -22.18 11.06
CA PRO A 7 -1.78 -23.04 12.03
C PRO A 7 -0.88 -23.60 13.13
N ASP A 8 0.43 -23.72 12.87
CA ASP A 8 1.41 -24.27 13.81
C ASP A 8 2.18 -23.18 14.59
N ALA A 9 1.84 -21.91 14.40
CA ALA A 9 2.50 -20.80 15.10
C ALA A 9 2.06 -20.73 16.58
N SER A 10 2.98 -20.27 17.43
CA SER A 10 2.68 -19.90 18.82
C SER A 10 2.35 -18.42 18.91
N PHE A 11 1.36 -18.06 19.73
CA PHE A 11 0.85 -16.69 19.82
C PHE A 11 0.99 -16.14 21.24
N TYR A 12 1.41 -14.89 21.32
CA TYR A 12 1.26 -14.04 22.51
C TYR A 12 0.16 -13.02 22.23
N LEU A 13 -0.62 -12.68 23.25
CA LEU A 13 -1.67 -11.68 23.17
C LEU A 13 -1.39 -10.56 24.16
N ALA A 14 -1.20 -9.35 23.66
CA ALA A 14 -1.16 -8.14 24.47
C ALA A 14 -2.47 -7.37 24.29
N ARG A 15 -3.08 -6.94 25.40
CA ARG A 15 -4.25 -6.05 25.38
C ARG A 15 -3.81 -4.69 25.87
N THR A 16 -3.86 -3.70 24.98
CA THR A 16 -3.35 -2.34 25.22
C THR A 16 -4.48 -1.36 25.52
N GLU A 17 -5.64 -1.57 24.89
CA GLU A 17 -6.81 -0.69 25.01
C GLU A 17 -7.59 -0.94 26.30
N HIS A 18 -8.15 0.16 26.81
CA HIS A 18 -9.06 0.22 27.92
C HIS A 18 -10.47 0.44 27.39
N GLY A 19 -11.24 -0.65 27.21
CA GLY A 19 -12.49 -0.67 26.43
C GLY A 19 -13.69 0.20 26.87
N THR A 20 -13.53 1.19 27.75
CA THR A 20 -14.53 2.22 28.01
C THR A 20 -14.08 3.63 27.62
N ASN A 21 -12.78 3.86 27.42
CA ASN A 21 -12.22 5.18 27.19
C ASN A 21 -11.17 5.11 26.08
N GLU A 22 -11.19 6.06 25.16
CA GLU A 22 -10.16 6.21 24.12
C GLU A 22 -9.29 7.41 24.50
N TYR A 23 -8.01 7.19 24.82
CA TYR A 23 -7.10 8.27 25.24
C TYR A 23 -5.64 7.98 24.85
N ARG A 24 -4.81 9.03 24.72
CA ARG A 24 -3.42 8.89 24.23
C ARG A 24 -2.54 7.97 25.07
N GLY A 25 -2.87 7.75 26.35
CA GLY A 25 -2.13 6.83 27.21
C GLY A 25 -2.20 5.36 26.77
N GLU A 26 -3.17 4.98 25.94
CA GLU A 26 -3.22 3.65 25.33
C GLU A 26 -2.03 3.38 24.42
N GLN A 27 -1.46 4.42 23.80
CA GLN A 27 -0.22 4.30 23.04
C GLN A 27 0.98 3.97 23.93
N ASP A 28 0.97 4.42 25.19
CA ASP A 28 2.02 4.06 26.16
C ASP A 28 1.90 2.58 26.55
N ASN A 29 0.66 2.10 26.75
CA ASN A 29 0.41 0.66 26.95
C ASN A 29 0.84 -0.15 25.72
N TRP A 30 0.61 0.39 24.52
CA TRP A 30 1.02 -0.25 23.27
C TRP A 30 2.54 -0.37 23.15
N ILE A 31 3.27 0.70 23.47
CA ILE A 31 4.74 0.68 23.49
C ILE A 31 5.25 -0.29 24.55
N ALA A 32 4.67 -0.28 25.76
CA ALA A 32 5.04 -1.22 26.82
C ALA A 32 4.77 -2.69 26.42
N ALA A 33 3.68 -2.95 25.68
CA ALA A 33 3.40 -4.26 25.12
C ALA A 33 4.45 -4.68 24.08
N LEU A 34 4.89 -3.76 23.21
CA LEU A 34 5.94 -4.03 22.23
C LEU A 34 7.27 -4.36 22.92
N GLU A 35 7.66 -3.61 23.96
CA GLU A 35 8.84 -3.88 24.78
C GLU A 35 8.76 -5.25 25.48
N TRP A 36 7.58 -5.61 25.98
CA TRP A 36 7.34 -6.92 26.58
C TRP A 36 7.49 -8.05 25.54
N LEU A 37 6.95 -7.88 24.32
CA LEU A 37 7.10 -8.83 23.23
C LEU A 37 8.58 -8.99 22.80
N ASP A 38 9.34 -7.90 22.70
CA ASP A 38 10.80 -7.93 22.48
C ASP A 38 11.50 -8.74 23.58
N SER A 39 11.15 -8.52 24.85
CA SER A 39 11.75 -9.25 25.99
C SER A 39 11.50 -10.77 25.96
N LEU A 40 10.46 -11.22 25.27
CA LEU A 40 10.12 -12.63 25.05
C LEU A 40 10.78 -13.22 23.80
N GLY A 41 11.50 -12.41 23.02
CA GLY A 41 12.10 -12.82 21.74
C GLY A 41 11.09 -12.96 20.60
N VAL A 42 9.93 -12.29 20.69
CA VAL A 42 8.94 -12.30 19.62
C VAL A 42 9.48 -11.52 18.42
N ARG A 43 9.49 -12.16 17.25
CA ARG A 43 10.01 -11.56 16.00
C ARG A 43 8.95 -11.06 15.04
N LEU A 44 7.71 -11.55 15.13
CA LEU A 44 6.62 -11.15 14.25
C LEU A 44 5.47 -10.65 15.12
N VAL A 45 5.06 -9.41 14.89
CA VAL A 45 3.97 -8.77 15.60
C VAL A 45 2.93 -8.32 14.58
N ASN A 46 1.69 -8.78 14.76
CA ASN A 46 0.54 -8.24 14.06
C ASN A 46 -0.16 -7.21 14.95
N CYS A 47 -0.45 -6.03 14.41
CA CYS A 47 -1.28 -5.03 15.02
C CYS A 47 -2.46 -4.69 14.12
N SER A 48 -3.67 -4.98 14.61
CA SER A 48 -4.93 -4.67 13.91
C SER A 48 -5.61 -3.41 14.48
N LEU A 49 -4.79 -2.50 15.02
CA LEU A 49 -5.14 -1.27 15.73
C LEU A 49 -4.25 -0.12 15.21
N GLY A 50 -4.79 1.09 15.22
CA GLY A 50 -4.07 2.33 14.99
C GLY A 50 -4.85 3.51 15.57
N TYR A 51 -4.19 4.66 15.67
CA TYR A 51 -4.70 5.87 16.31
C TYR A 51 -4.77 7.03 15.31
N SER A 52 -5.87 7.77 15.33
CA SER A 52 -6.09 8.92 14.44
C SER A 52 -6.89 9.99 15.19
N TYR A 53 -8.21 9.93 15.12
CA TYR A 53 -9.15 10.78 15.83
C TYR A 53 -10.21 9.91 16.49
N GLY A 54 -11.05 10.51 17.34
CA GLY A 54 -12.07 9.80 18.09
C GLY A 54 -11.69 9.48 19.53
N PHE A 55 -10.61 10.10 20.04
CA PHE A 55 -10.33 10.11 21.47
C PHE A 55 -11.44 10.83 22.25
N ASP A 56 -11.63 10.44 23.51
CA ASP A 56 -12.65 11.01 24.40
C ASP A 56 -12.42 12.50 24.67
N ASP A 57 -11.14 12.90 24.77
CA ASP A 57 -10.73 14.31 24.79
C ASP A 57 -10.35 14.74 23.36
N PRO A 58 -11.13 15.64 22.73
CA PRO A 58 -10.83 16.09 21.38
C PRO A 58 -9.48 16.77 21.21
N GLU A 59 -8.90 17.33 22.28
CA GLU A 59 -7.56 17.94 22.24
C GLU A 59 -6.46 16.87 22.08
N GLU A 60 -6.78 15.59 22.33
CA GLU A 60 -5.91 14.46 22.08
C GLU A 60 -6.01 13.91 20.65
N ASN A 61 -6.95 14.37 19.83
CA ASN A 61 -7.01 13.92 18.43
C ASN A 61 -5.73 14.27 17.67
N TYR A 62 -5.31 13.37 16.79
CA TYR A 62 -4.32 13.72 15.78
C TYR A 62 -4.97 14.57 14.70
N LEU A 63 -4.12 15.31 13.99
CA LEU A 63 -4.45 15.92 12.73
C LEU A 63 -3.93 15.07 11.57
N PRO A 64 -4.56 15.13 10.38
CA PRO A 64 -4.10 14.39 9.20
C PRO A 64 -2.62 14.65 8.85
N GLU A 65 -2.10 15.85 9.09
CA GLU A 65 -0.71 16.20 8.79
C GLU A 65 0.31 15.61 9.77
N GLU A 66 -0.14 15.10 10.92
CA GLU A 66 0.71 14.41 11.89
C GLU A 66 0.99 12.95 11.50
N MET A 67 0.35 12.43 10.44
CA MET A 67 0.62 11.10 9.87
C MET A 67 1.92 11.08 9.05
N ASP A 68 2.99 11.71 9.57
CA ASP A 68 4.27 11.97 8.90
C ASP A 68 5.41 11.01 9.31
N GLY A 69 5.10 10.00 10.14
CA GLY A 69 6.08 9.04 10.64
C GLY A 69 6.85 9.48 11.86
N ARG A 70 6.45 10.59 12.49
CA ARG A 70 7.17 11.16 13.65
C ARG A 70 6.37 11.12 14.95
N THR A 71 5.19 10.51 14.96
CA THR A 71 4.47 10.28 16.21
C THR A 71 5.31 9.42 17.17
N LYS A 72 5.03 9.50 18.47
CA LYS A 72 5.75 8.70 19.49
C LYS A 72 5.70 7.20 19.18
N ILE A 73 4.51 6.70 18.85
CA ILE A 73 4.29 5.29 18.53
C ILE A 73 4.93 4.90 17.19
N ALA A 74 4.91 5.78 16.18
CA ALA A 74 5.64 5.57 14.92
C ALA A 74 7.14 5.44 15.14
N LYS A 75 7.71 6.26 16.04
CA LYS A 75 9.14 6.16 16.37
C LYS A 75 9.47 4.86 17.11
N ALA A 76 8.60 4.42 18.03
CA ALA A 76 8.80 3.16 18.76
C ALA A 76 8.82 1.95 17.82
N VAL A 77 7.89 1.88 16.86
CA VAL A 77 7.87 0.77 15.88
C VAL A 77 9.06 0.81 14.93
N GLN A 78 9.50 2.00 14.52
CA GLN A 78 10.69 2.15 13.70
C GLN A 78 11.92 1.58 14.42
N LEU A 79 12.11 1.93 15.71
CA LEU A 79 13.23 1.40 16.51
C LEU A 79 13.15 -0.12 16.69
N ALA A 80 11.95 -0.66 16.92
CA ALA A 80 11.76 -2.11 17.03
C ALA A 80 12.10 -2.83 15.71
N ALA A 81 11.75 -2.25 14.56
CA ALA A 81 12.13 -2.82 13.27
C ALA A 81 13.64 -2.71 13.01
N GLU A 82 14.22 -1.52 13.15
CA GLU A 82 15.60 -1.21 12.75
C GLU A 82 16.64 -1.74 13.74
N GLU A 83 16.37 -1.68 15.04
CA GLU A 83 17.36 -2.00 16.09
C GLU A 83 17.13 -3.37 16.73
N LYS A 84 15.89 -3.88 16.73
CA LYS A 84 15.54 -5.19 17.33
C LYS A 84 15.28 -6.28 16.30
N GLY A 85 15.17 -5.93 15.01
CA GLY A 85 14.87 -6.88 13.95
C GLY A 85 13.46 -7.47 14.05
N MET A 86 12.54 -6.76 14.72
CA MET A 86 11.13 -7.16 14.80
C MET A 86 10.41 -6.83 13.49
N ILE A 87 9.60 -7.75 13.01
CA ILE A 87 8.74 -7.57 11.85
C ILE A 87 7.36 -7.15 12.34
N LEU A 88 6.96 -5.94 11.97
CA LEU A 88 5.72 -5.32 12.43
C LEU A 88 4.75 -5.23 11.25
N VAL A 89 3.66 -5.99 11.31
CA VAL A 89 2.58 -5.98 10.33
C VAL A 89 1.40 -5.23 10.93
N ILE A 90 1.12 -4.03 10.40
CA ILE A 90 0.17 -3.08 11.00
C ILE A 90 -0.96 -2.80 10.02
N SER A 91 -2.21 -2.89 10.47
CA SER A 91 -3.37 -2.50 9.67
C SER A 91 -3.34 -1.01 9.34
N GLN A 92 -3.70 -0.64 8.12
CA GLN A 92 -3.56 0.74 7.68
C GLN A 92 -4.57 1.71 8.31
N GLY A 93 -5.72 1.24 8.81
CA GLY A 93 -6.82 2.11 9.26
C GLY A 93 -8.05 2.03 8.34
N ASN A 94 -9.19 2.50 8.84
CA ASN A 94 -10.51 2.30 8.23
C ASN A 94 -11.24 3.62 7.91
N GLU A 95 -10.51 4.73 7.97
CA GLU A 95 -11.03 6.09 7.83
C GLU A 95 -11.01 6.55 6.36
N GLY A 96 -10.81 5.63 5.41
CA GLY A 96 -10.60 5.91 3.99
C GLY A 96 -11.79 6.49 3.24
N ASN A 97 -13.00 6.42 3.81
CA ASN A 97 -14.22 7.06 3.31
C ASN A 97 -14.59 8.34 4.09
N ASP A 98 -13.91 8.62 5.21
CA ASP A 98 -14.13 9.85 5.97
C ASP A 98 -13.46 11.01 5.25
N LEU A 99 -14.24 11.95 4.74
CA LEU A 99 -13.75 13.11 4.00
C LEU A 99 -12.85 14.04 4.83
N THR A 100 -12.89 13.95 6.15
CA THR A 100 -12.08 14.75 7.07
C THR A 100 -10.73 14.12 7.39
N TRP A 101 -10.57 12.81 7.13
CA TRP A 101 -9.33 12.07 7.42
C TRP A 101 -8.72 11.42 6.18
N GLN A 102 -9.39 10.42 5.61
CA GLN A 102 -9.02 9.62 4.43
C GLN A 102 -7.70 8.81 4.52
N TYR A 103 -6.77 9.20 5.37
CA TYR A 103 -5.45 8.59 5.48
C TYR A 103 -5.44 7.36 6.37
N LEU A 104 -4.27 6.71 6.41
CA LEU A 104 -3.92 5.74 7.43
C LEU A 104 -4.00 6.31 8.85
N SER A 105 -3.88 5.43 9.85
CA SER A 105 -3.72 5.76 11.26
C SER A 105 -2.32 5.39 11.77
N THR A 106 -1.85 6.08 12.81
CA THR A 106 -0.53 5.79 13.40
C THR A 106 -0.56 4.48 14.21
N PRO A 107 0.42 3.58 14.09
CA PRO A 107 1.76 3.74 13.52
C PRO A 107 1.98 3.19 12.10
N ALA A 108 0.95 3.04 11.26
CA ALA A 108 1.09 2.40 9.93
C ALA A 108 2.00 3.18 8.94
N GLU A 109 2.14 4.49 9.11
CA GLU A 109 3.02 5.36 8.32
C GLU A 109 4.51 5.13 8.58
N ALA A 110 4.86 4.52 9.72
CA ALA A 110 6.24 4.47 10.17
C ALA A 110 7.18 3.79 9.15
N PRO A 111 8.42 4.29 8.98
CA PRO A 111 9.44 3.56 8.25
C PRO A 111 9.72 2.20 8.90
N GLY A 112 9.99 1.18 8.08
CA GLY A 112 10.37 -0.16 8.54
C GLY A 112 9.20 -1.07 8.96
N VAL A 113 7.97 -0.56 9.05
CA VAL A 113 6.79 -1.40 9.28
C VAL A 113 6.11 -1.80 7.96
N ILE A 114 5.49 -2.98 7.97
CA ILE A 114 4.65 -3.48 6.87
C ILE A 114 3.22 -3.03 7.14
N SER A 115 2.83 -1.92 6.51
CA SER A 115 1.47 -1.41 6.56
C SER A 115 0.57 -2.14 5.56
N VAL A 116 -0.63 -2.53 6.02
CA VAL A 116 -1.51 -3.41 5.25
C VAL A 116 -2.86 -2.76 5.00
N GLY A 117 -3.12 -2.44 3.74
CA GLY A 117 -4.41 -1.96 3.28
C GLY A 117 -5.38 -3.08 2.91
N ALA A 118 -6.58 -2.69 2.51
CA ALA A 118 -7.62 -3.61 2.05
C ALA A 118 -8.02 -3.35 0.60
N THR A 119 -8.22 -4.43 -0.15
CA THR A 119 -8.69 -4.37 -1.54
C THR A 119 -10.10 -4.97 -1.70
N ASN A 120 -10.76 -4.65 -2.80
CA ASN A 120 -11.96 -5.33 -3.27
C ASN A 120 -11.57 -6.68 -3.90
N PHE A 121 -12.41 -7.69 -3.70
CA PHE A 121 -12.08 -9.08 -4.10
C PHE A 121 -11.77 -9.26 -5.59
N ARG A 122 -12.55 -8.62 -6.47
CA ARG A 122 -12.58 -8.94 -7.90
C ARG A 122 -11.51 -8.26 -8.74
N VAL A 123 -11.18 -7.02 -8.39
CA VAL A 123 -10.36 -6.13 -9.23
C VAL A 123 -9.14 -5.59 -8.47
N TRP A 124 -8.97 -6.04 -7.21
CA TRP A 124 -7.90 -5.62 -6.31
C TRP A 124 -7.71 -4.09 -6.18
N THR A 125 -8.77 -3.32 -6.43
CA THR A 125 -8.80 -1.89 -6.15
C THR A 125 -8.96 -1.63 -4.66
N ARG A 126 -8.57 -0.45 -4.15
CA ARG A 126 -8.73 -0.09 -2.75
C ARG A 126 -10.19 -0.27 -2.29
N ALA A 127 -10.40 -0.99 -1.19
CA ALA A 127 -11.69 -1.01 -0.53
C ALA A 127 -11.96 0.40 0.05
N GLY A 128 -13.18 0.94 -0.13
CA GLY A 128 -13.45 2.34 0.20
C GLY A 128 -13.05 2.76 1.63
N TYR A 129 -13.25 1.86 2.61
CA TYR A 129 -12.87 2.10 4.00
C TYR A 129 -11.35 2.11 4.24
N SER A 130 -10.53 1.45 3.42
CA SER A 130 -9.10 1.33 3.67
C SER A 130 -8.44 2.71 3.62
N GLY A 131 -7.77 3.16 4.67
CA GLY A 131 -6.99 4.41 4.64
C GLY A 131 -6.00 4.44 3.47
N LYS A 132 -5.72 5.63 2.92
CA LYS A 132 -4.67 5.84 1.89
C LYS A 132 -3.37 6.32 2.53
N GLY A 133 -2.23 6.08 1.89
CA GLY A 133 -0.98 6.72 2.23
C GLY A 133 -1.06 8.24 2.07
N PRO A 134 -0.61 9.04 3.04
CA PRO A 134 -0.47 10.48 2.86
C PRO A 134 0.57 10.80 1.80
N ASP A 135 0.25 11.76 0.93
CA ASP A 135 1.11 12.08 -0.20
C ASP A 135 2.40 12.81 0.22
N PHE A 136 2.49 13.27 1.46
CA PHE A 136 3.66 13.93 2.02
C PHE A 136 4.67 12.95 2.64
N LEU A 137 4.35 11.65 2.68
CA LEU A 137 5.34 10.63 3.01
C LEU A 137 6.32 10.43 1.85
N GLU A 138 7.58 10.16 2.18
CA GLU A 138 8.62 9.87 1.18
C GLU A 138 8.53 8.45 0.60
N VAL A 139 7.69 7.61 1.20
CA VAL A 139 7.49 6.20 0.84
C VAL A 139 6.01 5.93 0.56
N VAL A 140 5.76 4.97 -0.33
CA VAL A 140 4.41 4.52 -0.64
C VAL A 140 3.82 3.77 0.56
N LYS A 141 2.60 4.13 0.94
CA LYS A 141 1.79 3.41 1.94
C LYS A 141 0.37 3.17 1.37
N PRO A 142 -0.25 1.99 1.53
CA PRO A 142 0.28 0.84 2.25
C PRO A 142 1.49 0.23 1.57
N ASP A 143 2.17 -0.68 2.24
CA ASP A 143 3.21 -1.49 1.61
C ASP A 143 2.58 -2.52 0.67
N VAL A 144 1.56 -3.22 1.16
CA VAL A 144 0.77 -4.18 0.41
C VAL A 144 -0.68 -4.11 0.84
N SER A 145 -1.57 -4.61 0.00
CA SER A 145 -2.99 -4.70 0.34
C SER A 145 -3.52 -6.07 0.00
N VAL A 146 -4.42 -6.60 0.84
CA VAL A 146 -5.09 -7.87 0.58
C VAL A 146 -6.59 -7.72 0.75
N TYR A 147 -7.35 -8.61 0.13
CA TYR A 147 -8.80 -8.60 0.24
C TYR A 147 -9.25 -8.78 1.70
N SER A 148 -10.19 -7.92 2.13
CA SER A 148 -10.92 -8.07 3.38
C SER A 148 -12.38 -7.66 3.17
N THR A 149 -13.30 -8.39 3.81
CA THR A 149 -14.74 -8.09 3.77
C THR A 149 -15.08 -6.78 4.47
N SER A 150 -14.36 -6.46 5.56
CA SER A 150 -14.69 -5.34 6.43
C SER A 150 -13.50 -5.00 7.34
N GLY A 151 -12.80 -3.91 7.05
CA GLY A 151 -11.70 -3.41 7.88
C GLY A 151 -10.33 -3.99 7.52
N THR A 152 -9.32 -3.13 7.54
CA THR A 152 -7.90 -3.47 7.34
C THR A 152 -7.35 -4.33 8.48
N SER A 153 -8.02 -4.33 9.64
CA SER A 153 -7.78 -5.20 10.79
C SER A 153 -7.84 -6.70 10.46
N PHE A 154 -8.57 -7.11 9.40
CA PHE A 154 -8.56 -8.49 8.89
C PHE A 154 -7.53 -8.72 7.77
N SER A 155 -7.07 -7.65 7.12
CA SER A 155 -6.01 -7.72 6.11
C SER A 155 -4.63 -7.91 6.75
N ALA A 156 -4.34 -7.20 7.83
CA ALA A 156 -3.08 -7.32 8.57
C ALA A 156 -2.73 -8.77 8.99
N PRO A 157 -3.62 -9.53 9.66
CA PRO A 157 -3.31 -10.90 10.07
C PRO A 157 -3.17 -11.87 8.87
N VAL A 158 -3.77 -11.55 7.72
CA VAL A 158 -3.53 -12.32 6.49
C VAL A 158 -2.07 -12.17 6.05
N VAL A 159 -1.57 -10.95 5.98
CA VAL A 159 -0.16 -10.68 5.63
C VAL A 159 0.78 -11.21 6.71
N ALA A 160 0.44 -11.10 7.99
CA ALA A 160 1.23 -11.69 9.07
C ALA A 160 1.34 -13.22 8.92
N GLY A 161 0.28 -13.89 8.47
CA GLY A 161 0.33 -15.32 8.14
C GLY A 161 1.29 -15.65 7.00
N ILE A 162 1.31 -14.83 5.95
CA ILE A 162 2.29 -14.95 4.85
C ILE A 162 3.71 -14.80 5.41
N VAL A 163 3.95 -13.76 6.21
CA VAL A 163 5.26 -13.51 6.83
C VAL A 163 5.69 -14.65 7.75
N ALA A 164 4.77 -15.26 8.50
CA ALA A 164 5.08 -16.43 9.32
C ALA A 164 5.58 -17.60 8.46
N GLY A 165 4.97 -17.82 7.29
CA GLY A 165 5.46 -18.80 6.31
C GLY A 165 6.85 -18.45 5.75
N MET A 166 7.11 -17.16 5.49
CA MET A 166 8.44 -16.69 5.08
C MET A 166 9.49 -16.99 6.15
N LEU A 167 9.18 -16.72 7.42
CA LEU A 167 10.09 -16.99 8.55
C LEU A 167 10.26 -18.49 8.83
N GLN A 168 9.26 -19.31 8.51
CA GLN A 168 9.39 -20.76 8.55
C GLN A 168 10.36 -21.27 7.48
N GLN A 169 10.32 -20.68 6.28
CA GLN A 169 11.21 -21.02 5.18
C GLN A 169 12.64 -20.52 5.43
N ASP A 170 12.79 -19.29 5.91
CA ASP A 170 14.07 -18.69 6.26
C ASP A 170 13.94 -17.83 7.52
N SER A 171 14.38 -18.39 8.64
CA SER A 171 14.38 -17.68 9.91
C SER A 171 15.43 -16.56 9.99
N THR A 172 16.33 -16.38 9.03
CA THR A 172 17.36 -15.33 9.08
C THR A 172 16.90 -14.00 8.48
N LEU A 173 15.71 -13.95 7.87
CA LEU A 173 15.18 -12.76 7.23
C LEU A 173 15.07 -11.57 8.17
N LEU A 174 15.59 -10.44 7.70
CA LEU A 174 15.49 -9.13 8.34
C LEU A 174 14.17 -8.43 7.96
N PRO A 175 13.64 -7.50 8.78
CA PRO A 175 12.40 -6.78 8.47
C PRO A 175 12.37 -6.13 7.09
N ALA A 176 13.44 -5.43 6.71
CA ALA A 176 13.55 -4.81 5.40
C ALA A 176 13.51 -5.81 4.24
N GLN A 177 14.07 -7.02 4.43
CA GLN A 177 14.04 -8.07 3.41
C GLN A 177 12.64 -8.65 3.26
N VAL A 178 11.93 -8.88 4.38
CA VAL A 178 10.54 -9.34 4.36
C VAL A 178 9.65 -8.34 3.63
N GLN A 179 9.78 -7.05 3.96
CA GLN A 179 9.06 -5.97 3.31
C GLN A 179 9.36 -5.93 1.81
N ALA A 180 10.64 -6.00 1.41
CA ALA A 180 11.04 -6.00 0.01
C ALA A 180 10.47 -7.19 -0.77
N TYR A 181 10.51 -8.41 -0.24
CA TYR A 181 9.92 -9.59 -0.89
C TYR A 181 8.40 -9.45 -1.07
N LEU A 182 7.70 -8.97 -0.04
CA LEU A 182 6.25 -8.72 -0.12
C LEU A 182 5.92 -7.71 -1.21
N GLN A 183 6.59 -6.56 -1.21
CA GLN A 183 6.41 -5.50 -2.19
C GLN A 183 6.75 -5.97 -3.62
N ALA A 184 7.88 -6.65 -3.79
CA ALA A 184 8.31 -7.16 -5.10
C ALA A 184 7.37 -8.22 -5.68
N SER A 185 6.69 -8.99 -4.83
CA SER A 185 5.70 -9.99 -5.24
C SER A 185 4.34 -9.40 -5.61
N GLY A 186 4.11 -8.11 -5.34
CA GLY A 186 2.83 -7.45 -5.54
C GLY A 186 2.47 -7.22 -7.00
N HIS A 187 1.19 -7.33 -7.35
CA HIS A 187 0.75 -7.11 -8.74
C HIS A 187 0.89 -5.66 -9.23
N SER A 188 1.05 -4.69 -8.34
CA SER A 188 1.27 -3.26 -8.67
C SER A 188 2.74 -2.84 -8.54
N VAL A 189 3.69 -3.78 -8.43
CA VAL A 189 5.12 -3.50 -8.22
C VAL A 189 5.73 -2.54 -9.26
N ALA A 190 5.25 -2.57 -10.50
CA ALA A 190 5.72 -1.68 -11.57
C ALA A 190 5.24 -0.22 -11.41
N LEU A 191 4.12 -0.01 -10.72
CA LEU A 191 3.50 1.30 -10.50
C LEU A 191 2.82 1.33 -9.11
N PRO A 192 3.61 1.33 -8.02
CA PRO A 192 3.06 1.35 -6.67
C PRO A 192 2.38 2.70 -6.41
N ASN A 193 1.35 2.70 -5.56
CA ASN A 193 0.55 3.89 -5.29
C ASN A 193 0.01 3.94 -3.85
N ASN A 194 -0.41 5.13 -3.42
CA ASN A 194 -0.88 5.36 -2.06
C ASN A 194 -2.25 4.73 -1.71
N TYR A 195 -2.85 3.95 -2.60
CA TYR A 195 -4.18 3.35 -2.40
C TYR A 195 -4.09 1.85 -2.09
N VAL A 196 -3.27 1.13 -2.85
CA VAL A 196 -3.07 -0.33 -2.70
C VAL A 196 -1.62 -0.72 -2.49
N GLY A 197 -0.72 0.25 -2.40
CA GLY A 197 0.70 0.01 -2.21
C GLY A 197 1.34 -0.61 -3.44
N TYR A 198 2.15 -1.62 -3.20
CA TYR A 198 2.68 -2.50 -4.23
C TYR A 198 1.67 -3.58 -4.68
N GLY A 199 0.46 -3.56 -4.11
CA GLY A 199 -0.66 -4.41 -4.48
C GLY A 199 -0.80 -5.65 -3.60
N VAL A 200 -1.57 -6.61 -4.11
CA VAL A 200 -1.76 -7.94 -3.51
C VAL A 200 -0.51 -8.79 -3.75
N PRO A 201 0.18 -9.26 -2.70
CA PRO A 201 1.36 -10.10 -2.82
C PRO A 201 1.00 -11.49 -3.35
N ASP A 202 1.84 -12.01 -4.23
CA ASP A 202 1.72 -13.35 -4.80
C ASP A 202 2.68 -14.31 -4.09
N CYS A 203 2.14 -15.25 -3.29
CA CYS A 203 2.94 -16.21 -2.54
C CYS A 203 3.77 -17.14 -3.44
N GLY A 204 3.32 -17.44 -4.66
CA GLY A 204 4.07 -18.24 -5.62
C GLY A 204 5.31 -17.51 -6.13
N LYS A 205 5.16 -16.23 -6.51
CA LYS A 205 6.30 -15.35 -6.86
C LYS A 205 7.26 -15.20 -5.68
N LEU A 206 6.71 -14.98 -4.49
CA LEU A 206 7.47 -14.80 -3.25
C LEU A 206 8.36 -16.02 -2.95
N LEU A 207 7.81 -17.24 -3.03
CA LEU A 207 8.57 -18.47 -2.81
C LEU A 207 9.72 -18.66 -3.81
N VAL A 208 9.55 -18.23 -5.06
CA VAL A 208 10.61 -18.26 -6.07
C VAL A 208 11.68 -17.21 -5.77
N MET A 209 11.28 -15.98 -5.44
CA MET A 209 12.19 -14.88 -5.11
C MET A 209 13.06 -15.20 -3.89
N MET A 210 12.49 -15.83 -2.85
CA MET A 210 13.23 -16.23 -1.64
C MET A 210 14.29 -17.31 -1.87
N GLN A 211 14.33 -17.96 -3.03
CA GLN A 211 15.39 -18.90 -3.40
C GLN A 211 16.62 -18.21 -4.01
N GLN A 212 16.53 -16.89 -4.25
CA GLN A 212 17.58 -16.08 -4.84
C GLN A 212 18.10 -15.05 -3.80
N PRO A 213 19.35 -14.58 -3.91
CA PRO A 213 19.86 -13.50 -3.06
C PRO A 213 18.96 -12.26 -3.17
N ILE A 214 18.70 -11.56 -2.06
CA ILE A 214 17.84 -10.38 -2.04
C ILE A 214 18.28 -9.31 -3.08
N ASP A 215 19.59 -9.14 -3.28
CA ASP A 215 20.16 -8.17 -4.23
C ASP A 215 19.88 -8.51 -5.70
N SER A 216 19.36 -9.71 -5.98
CA SER A 216 18.96 -10.15 -7.32
C SER A 216 17.48 -9.85 -7.63
N ILE A 217 16.72 -9.30 -6.67
CA ILE A 217 15.35 -8.83 -6.95
C ILE A 217 15.45 -7.69 -7.96
N ALA A 218 15.05 -7.99 -9.20
CA ALA A 218 14.89 -7.00 -10.24
C ALA A 218 13.64 -6.17 -9.93
N TRP A 219 13.83 -4.96 -9.41
CA TRP A 219 12.77 -3.97 -9.40
C TRP A 219 12.52 -3.52 -10.84
N PRO A 220 11.25 -3.48 -11.30
CA PRO A 220 10.95 -2.96 -12.63
C PRO A 220 11.51 -1.54 -12.76
N GLU A 221 12.28 -1.29 -13.82
CA GLU A 221 12.80 0.04 -14.09
C GLU A 221 11.63 1.00 -14.28
N CYS A 222 11.54 2.03 -13.42
CA CYS A 222 10.62 3.14 -13.66
C CYS A 222 11.04 3.82 -14.96
N ALA A 223 10.24 3.66 -16.02
CA ALA A 223 10.46 4.37 -17.27
C ALA A 223 10.30 5.88 -17.01
N THR A 224 11.42 6.59 -16.94
CA THR A 224 11.42 8.07 -16.95
C THR A 224 11.01 8.55 -18.33
N VAL A 225 9.80 9.09 -18.45
CA VAL A 225 9.36 9.80 -19.66
C VAL A 225 9.77 11.26 -19.53
N ASP A 226 10.50 11.79 -20.52
CA ASP A 226 10.78 13.22 -20.61
C ASP A 226 9.52 13.96 -21.06
N VAL A 227 9.11 14.93 -20.25
CA VAL A 227 7.79 15.59 -20.33
C VAL A 227 7.88 16.91 -21.11
N SER A 228 9.08 17.27 -21.58
CA SER A 228 9.31 18.49 -22.36
C SER A 228 8.51 18.53 -23.66
N ASP A 229 8.17 17.36 -24.22
CA ASP A 229 7.58 17.21 -25.56
C ASP A 229 6.04 17.08 -25.55
N LEU A 230 5.41 17.18 -24.37
CA LEU A 230 3.99 16.85 -24.16
C LEU A 230 3.06 18.07 -23.96
N ASP A 231 3.59 19.29 -24.12
CA ASP A 231 2.85 20.52 -23.79
C ASP A 231 1.87 20.91 -24.91
N GLY A 232 0.58 21.02 -24.58
CA GLY A 232 -0.48 21.47 -25.50
C GLY A 232 -1.08 20.39 -26.41
N LEU A 233 -0.84 19.11 -26.15
CA LEU A 233 -1.42 18.00 -26.91
C LEU A 233 -2.71 17.50 -26.24
N GLU A 234 -3.77 17.36 -27.03
CA GLU A 234 -5.04 16.75 -26.63
C GLU A 234 -5.06 15.28 -27.07
N PHE A 235 -5.37 14.37 -26.14
CA PHE A 235 -5.37 12.93 -26.44
C PHE A 235 -6.75 12.33 -26.19
N LYS A 236 -7.23 11.57 -27.17
CA LYS A 236 -8.45 10.78 -27.07
C LYS A 236 -8.07 9.32 -26.88
N LEU A 237 -8.30 8.79 -25.68
CA LEU A 237 -8.07 7.38 -25.42
C LEU A 237 -9.32 6.59 -25.84
N VAL A 238 -9.27 5.95 -27.00
CA VAL A 238 -10.35 5.08 -27.49
C VAL A 238 -10.09 3.65 -27.02
N LEU A 239 -10.76 3.25 -25.95
CA LEU A 239 -10.60 1.94 -25.31
C LEU A 239 -11.26 0.77 -26.09
N ALA A 240 -11.61 0.97 -27.36
CA ALA A 240 -12.36 0.00 -28.16
C ALA A 240 -11.50 -1.13 -28.75
N ASP A 241 -10.19 -0.91 -28.93
CA ASP A 241 -9.28 -1.88 -29.57
C ASP A 241 -8.50 -2.76 -28.59
N TYR A 242 -8.58 -2.45 -27.30
CA TYR A 242 -8.05 -3.33 -26.26
C TYR A 242 -9.15 -4.33 -25.89
N GLY A 243 -8.98 -5.59 -26.29
CA GLY A 243 -9.89 -6.67 -25.91
C GLY A 243 -9.88 -6.86 -24.40
N PHE A 244 -10.75 -6.16 -23.68
CA PHE A 244 -10.95 -6.33 -22.24
C PHE A 244 -11.63 -7.69 -22.01
N ASP A 245 -10.86 -8.63 -21.46
CA ASP A 245 -11.29 -9.99 -21.09
C ASP A 245 -12.16 -10.06 -19.82
N GLY A 246 -12.48 -8.91 -19.23
CA GLY A 246 -13.24 -8.81 -17.98
C GLY A 246 -12.38 -8.85 -16.71
N GLU A 247 -11.06 -9.00 -16.83
CA GLU A 247 -10.12 -9.05 -15.71
C GLU A 247 -9.22 -7.81 -15.61
N THR A 248 -9.20 -6.97 -16.64
CA THR A 248 -8.33 -5.80 -16.73
C THR A 248 -9.02 -4.52 -16.23
N SER A 249 -8.34 -3.77 -15.35
CA SER A 249 -8.80 -2.45 -14.86
C SER A 249 -7.87 -1.34 -15.36
N LEU A 250 -8.44 -0.20 -15.74
CA LEU A 250 -7.67 1.01 -16.08
C LEU A 250 -7.54 1.88 -14.83
N ALA A 251 -6.32 2.26 -14.46
CA ALA A 251 -6.08 3.22 -13.39
C ALA A 251 -5.38 4.47 -13.93
N ARG A 252 -5.94 5.65 -13.61
CA ARG A 252 -5.32 6.96 -13.87
C ARG A 252 -4.35 7.28 -12.75
N TYR A 253 -3.14 7.73 -13.08
CA TYR A 253 -2.06 7.91 -12.12
C TYR A 253 -1.39 9.27 -12.26
N HIS A 254 -1.16 10.02 -11.18
CA HIS A 254 -0.41 11.29 -11.21
C HIS A 254 0.99 11.11 -10.63
N LEU A 255 2.03 11.49 -11.37
CA LEU A 255 3.41 11.51 -10.85
C LEU A 255 3.66 12.83 -10.11
N LYS A 256 4.14 12.76 -8.87
CA LYS A 256 4.54 13.95 -8.12
C LYS A 256 5.82 14.60 -8.65
N ALA A 257 6.04 15.85 -8.26
CA ALA A 257 7.24 16.62 -8.60
C ALA A 257 8.56 15.97 -8.17
N ASP A 258 8.52 15.07 -7.18
CA ASP A 258 9.66 14.27 -6.73
C ASP A 258 10.00 13.07 -7.63
N ARG A 259 9.15 12.76 -8.62
CA ARG A 259 9.24 11.64 -9.57
C ARG A 259 9.28 10.24 -8.93
N ARG A 260 8.92 10.10 -7.65
CA ARG A 260 8.99 8.82 -6.90
C ARG A 260 7.63 8.25 -6.56
N THR A 261 6.60 9.10 -6.46
CA THR A 261 5.28 8.70 -5.99
C THR A 261 4.23 8.85 -7.08
N VAL A 262 3.44 7.80 -7.27
CA VAL A 262 2.38 7.70 -8.27
C VAL A 262 1.02 7.64 -7.57
N LEU A 263 0.13 8.60 -7.85
CA LEU A 263 -1.19 8.70 -7.21
C LEU A 263 -2.29 8.17 -8.12
N ALA A 264 -2.96 7.08 -7.74
CA ALA A 264 -4.10 6.57 -8.52
C ALA A 264 -5.36 7.44 -8.33
N GLU A 265 -5.84 8.13 -9.35
CA GLU A 265 -7.03 9.00 -9.26
C GLU A 265 -8.35 8.22 -9.41
N ARG A 266 -8.39 7.18 -10.27
CA ARG A 266 -9.62 6.44 -10.57
C ARG A 266 -9.32 5.07 -11.17
N ALA A 267 -10.07 4.05 -10.76
CA ALA A 267 -10.05 2.71 -11.36
C ALA A 267 -11.36 2.43 -12.12
N TYR A 268 -11.27 2.05 -13.39
CA TYR A 268 -12.43 1.76 -14.23
C TYR A 268 -12.66 0.25 -14.36
N ALA A 269 -13.93 -0.16 -14.23
CA ALA A 269 -14.37 -1.53 -14.47
C ALA A 269 -14.54 -1.80 -15.98
N PRO A 270 -14.52 -3.06 -16.44
CA PRO A 270 -14.67 -3.41 -17.85
C PRO A 270 -15.97 -2.88 -18.48
N GLY A 271 -15.85 -2.17 -19.61
CA GLY A 271 -16.97 -1.62 -20.38
C GLY A 271 -16.51 -0.58 -21.41
N MET A 272 -17.33 -0.33 -22.45
CA MET A 272 -17.03 0.67 -23.48
C MET A 272 -17.06 2.08 -22.87
N LEU A 273 -15.88 2.65 -22.60
CA LEU A 273 -15.71 4.03 -22.17
C LEU A 273 -14.87 4.76 -23.21
N THR A 274 -15.32 5.95 -23.61
CA THR A 274 -14.50 6.91 -24.35
C THR A 274 -14.22 8.07 -23.40
N GLU A 275 -12.96 8.31 -23.07
CA GLU A 275 -12.56 9.44 -22.23
C GLU A 275 -11.46 10.22 -22.93
N THR A 276 -11.59 11.55 -22.93
CA THR A 276 -10.60 12.48 -23.46
C THR A 276 -9.72 12.95 -22.32
N LEU A 277 -8.40 12.81 -22.45
CA LEU A 277 -7.42 13.20 -21.44
C LEU A 277 -6.74 14.50 -21.86
N PHE A 278 -6.78 15.50 -20.98
CA PHE A 278 -6.10 16.79 -21.18
C PHE A 278 -4.80 16.84 -20.37
N LEU A 279 -3.67 17.05 -21.03
CA LEU A 279 -2.36 17.29 -20.39
C LEU A 279 -1.98 18.76 -20.56
N SER A 280 -1.57 19.44 -19.49
CA SER A 280 -1.19 20.87 -19.50
C SER A 280 -0.06 21.15 -18.51
N ARG A 281 0.98 21.90 -18.90
CA ARG A 281 2.04 22.35 -17.96
C ARG A 281 1.53 23.28 -16.84
N SER A 282 0.38 23.95 -17.00
CA SER A 282 -0.11 24.91 -16.00
C SER A 282 -0.77 24.26 -14.78
N LYS A 283 -1.02 22.95 -14.83
CA LYS A 283 -1.41 22.11 -13.71
C LYS A 283 -0.36 21.02 -13.62
N ALA A 284 0.42 20.96 -12.55
CA ALA A 284 1.52 20.00 -12.38
C ALA A 284 1.02 18.55 -12.20
N GLU A 285 0.21 18.05 -13.13
CA GLU A 285 -0.46 16.76 -13.12
C GLU A 285 -0.07 16.00 -14.39
N ILE A 286 0.98 15.18 -14.29
CA ILE A 286 1.31 14.24 -15.36
C ILE A 286 0.45 13.01 -15.12
N ALA A 287 -0.62 12.86 -15.91
CA ALA A 287 -1.50 11.70 -15.85
C ALA A 287 -0.94 10.56 -16.71
N TYR A 288 -0.48 9.48 -16.07
CA TYR A 288 -0.20 8.21 -16.73
C TYR A 288 -1.48 7.34 -16.69
N SER A 289 -1.74 6.63 -17.78
CA SER A 289 -2.75 5.58 -17.84
C SER A 289 -2.02 4.25 -17.98
N ALA A 290 -2.22 3.33 -17.03
CA ALA A 290 -1.64 1.99 -17.12
C ALA A 290 -2.74 0.92 -17.12
N LEU A 291 -2.59 -0.05 -18.02
CA LEU A 291 -3.41 -1.25 -18.04
C LEU A 291 -2.84 -2.22 -17.00
N VAL A 292 -3.64 -2.56 -15.99
CA VAL A 292 -3.25 -3.51 -14.94
C VAL A 292 -3.99 -4.82 -15.20
N SER A 293 -3.25 -5.88 -15.55
CA SER A 293 -3.79 -7.24 -15.65
C SER A 293 -3.68 -7.98 -14.31
N GLN A 294 -4.54 -8.97 -14.06
CA GLN A 294 -4.47 -9.83 -12.87
C GLN A 294 -3.19 -10.69 -12.81
N THR A 295 -2.48 -10.87 -13.94
CA THR A 295 -1.22 -11.63 -13.99
C THR A 295 0.01 -10.79 -13.57
N GLY A 296 -0.21 -9.51 -13.23
CA GLY A 296 0.85 -8.59 -12.80
C GLY A 296 1.65 -8.00 -13.96
N THR A 297 1.17 -8.12 -15.21
CA THR A 297 1.65 -7.31 -16.32
C THR A 297 0.97 -5.95 -16.25
N CYS A 298 1.71 -4.96 -15.74
CA CYS A 298 1.35 -3.57 -15.90
C CYS A 298 1.90 -3.13 -17.26
N ALA A 299 1.04 -2.98 -18.26
CA ALA A 299 1.45 -2.28 -19.46
C ALA A 299 1.32 -0.79 -19.16
N LEU A 300 2.46 -0.13 -18.93
CA LEU A 300 2.53 1.31 -19.20
C LEU A 300 2.07 1.46 -20.65
N LEU A 301 1.08 2.30 -20.92
CA LEU A 301 0.81 2.69 -22.31
C LEU A 301 2.04 3.46 -22.79
N THR A 302 3.01 2.73 -23.35
CA THR A 302 4.16 3.34 -24.00
C THR A 302 3.68 3.96 -25.30
N TRP A 303 4.23 5.14 -25.57
CA TRP A 303 3.92 6.10 -26.62
C TRP A 303 3.57 5.61 -28.04
N PRO A 304 4.01 4.44 -28.57
CA PRO A 304 3.73 4.10 -29.98
C PRO A 304 2.30 3.62 -30.28
N GLN A 305 1.43 3.45 -29.28
CA GLN A 305 0.10 2.82 -29.45
C GLN A 305 -1.08 3.76 -29.18
N ILE A 306 -0.84 5.07 -29.18
CA ILE A 306 -1.88 6.10 -29.11
C ILE A 306 -2.00 6.68 -30.53
N GLU A 307 -3.13 6.47 -31.19
CA GLU A 307 -3.41 7.15 -32.46
C GLU A 307 -3.50 8.65 -32.19
N THR A 308 -2.60 9.42 -32.79
CA THR A 308 -2.68 10.87 -32.79
C THR A 308 -3.62 11.31 -33.92
N GLU A 309 -4.84 11.73 -33.60
CA GLU A 309 -5.59 12.59 -34.52
C GLU A 309 -5.05 14.01 -34.37
N SER A 310 -4.18 14.42 -35.29
CA SER A 310 -3.93 15.85 -35.49
C SER A 310 -5.17 16.45 -36.14
N GLU A 311 -5.85 17.38 -35.47
CA GLU A 311 -6.78 18.29 -36.15
C GLU A 311 -5.98 19.17 -37.12
N GLU A 312 -5.75 18.66 -38.34
CA GLU A 312 -5.61 19.55 -39.49
C GLU A 312 -6.98 20.16 -39.75
N GLY A 313 -7.20 21.35 -39.20
CA GLY A 313 -8.39 22.16 -39.40
C GLY A 313 -8.09 23.49 -40.07
N ASN A 314 -8.37 23.55 -41.38
CA ASN A 314 -8.54 24.70 -42.28
C ASN A 314 -7.30 25.37 -42.91
#